data_AF-A0A965LVQ2-F1
#
_entry.id   AF-A0A965LVQ2-F1
#
_cell.length_a   1.000
_cell.length_b   1.000
_cell.length_c   1.000
_cell.angle_alpha   90.00
_cell.angle_beta   90.00
_cell.angle_gamma   90.00
#
_symmetry.space_group_name_H-M   'P 1'
#
loop_
_entity.id
_entity.type
_entity.pdbx_description
1 polymer ?
#
loop_
_entity_poly.entity_id
_entity_poly.type
_entity_poly.pdbx_seq_one_letter_code
_entity_poly.pdbx_strand_id
1 'polypeptide(L)'
;NTGQFVDRMMTAVTPRTRLIFASHITSTTALILPVADLCAAARERGILTLIDGAHAPGQIELSLEAIGADFYVGNCHKWLCAPKGSGFLHAAPSRQDCLDASVISWGYAGHAGGHTGFEAYLGRTPFEQRLQWQGTRDLSAWLSVPEAIAFLHRHRWAEVRTRCHQLAARALAVISERYGLPAIARDDHWAQMVAIPVPVTEPERLRAALFHQHRIEVPVTSHAGQVFVRLSVQGYNTEEDVSRLVGALCSLDPLISS
;
A
#
# COMPACT_ATOMS: atom_id res chain seq x y z
N ASN A 1 -12.10 16.09 2.70
CA ASN A 1 -13.11 15.05 3.02
C ASN A 1 -13.31 14.19 1.77
N THR A 2 -13.99 13.05 1.88
CA THR A 2 -14.14 12.07 0.79
C THR A 2 -14.77 12.64 -0.48
N GLY A 3 -15.89 13.38 -0.36
CA GLY A 3 -16.56 14.00 -1.50
C GLY A 3 -15.65 14.97 -2.27
N GLN A 4 -14.91 15.83 -1.58
CA GLN A 4 -13.99 16.76 -2.23
C GLN A 4 -12.87 16.06 -3.02
N PHE A 5 -12.40 14.88 -2.57
CA PHE A 5 -11.39 14.13 -3.33
C PHE A 5 -11.97 13.61 -4.65
N VAL A 6 -13.12 12.94 -4.59
CA VAL A 6 -13.78 12.37 -5.78
C VAL A 6 -14.14 13.49 -6.75
N ASP A 7 -14.74 14.58 -6.28
CA ASP A 7 -15.11 15.71 -7.11
C ASP A 7 -13.91 16.30 -7.87
N ARG A 8 -12.77 16.46 -7.18
CA ARG A 8 -11.53 16.93 -7.79
C ARG A 8 -11.02 15.99 -8.87
N MET A 9 -11.01 14.68 -8.61
CA MET A 9 -10.63 13.67 -9.61
C MET A 9 -11.57 13.72 -10.81
N MET A 10 -12.88 13.78 -10.56
CA MET A 10 -13.92 13.78 -11.58
C MET A 10 -14.00 15.08 -12.38
N THR A 11 -13.44 16.19 -11.88
CA THR A 11 -13.30 17.45 -12.62
C THR A 11 -12.21 17.38 -13.69
N ALA A 12 -11.17 16.56 -13.46
CA ALA A 12 -10.10 16.33 -14.43
C ALA A 12 -10.49 15.34 -15.54
N VAL A 13 -11.63 14.64 -15.38
CA VAL A 13 -12.15 13.70 -16.37
C VAL A 13 -12.66 14.44 -17.60
N THR A 14 -12.29 13.94 -18.78
CA THR A 14 -12.74 14.46 -20.09
C THR A 14 -13.43 13.35 -20.88
N PRO A 15 -14.12 13.67 -22.00
CA PRO A 15 -14.66 12.65 -22.90
C PRO A 15 -13.61 11.67 -23.47
N ARG A 16 -12.32 11.98 -23.36
CA ARG A 16 -11.20 11.10 -23.78
C ARG A 16 -10.64 10.24 -22.66
N THR A 17 -11.04 10.44 -21.41
CA THR A 17 -10.60 9.62 -20.29
C THR A 17 -11.16 8.20 -20.45
N ARG A 18 -10.29 7.20 -20.33
CA ARG A 18 -10.66 5.77 -20.48
C ARG A 18 -10.35 4.94 -19.23
N LEU A 19 -9.36 5.38 -18.45
CA LEU A 19 -8.90 4.71 -17.25
C LEU A 19 -8.58 5.75 -16.18
N ILE A 20 -8.97 5.48 -14.94
CA ILE A 20 -8.51 6.19 -13.75
C ILE A 20 -7.57 5.24 -12.99
N PHE A 21 -6.36 5.73 -12.75
CA PHE A 21 -5.38 5.06 -11.89
C PHE A 21 -5.25 5.81 -10.56
N ALA A 22 -5.35 5.09 -9.45
CA ALA A 22 -5.19 5.67 -8.12
C ALA A 22 -4.62 4.67 -7.13
N SER A 23 -3.79 5.13 -6.20
CA SER A 23 -3.38 4.30 -5.06
C SER A 23 -4.54 4.17 -4.05
N HIS A 24 -4.72 3.01 -3.44
CA HIS A 24 -5.61 2.87 -2.27
C HIS A 24 -4.99 3.53 -1.04
N ILE A 25 -3.68 3.36 -0.86
CA ILE A 25 -2.91 4.08 0.15
C ILE A 25 -1.70 4.69 -0.52
N THR A 26 -1.55 6.01 -0.47
CA THR A 26 -0.44 6.71 -1.11
C THR A 26 0.88 6.34 -0.45
N SER A 27 1.95 6.20 -1.24
CA SER A 27 3.28 5.92 -0.69
C SER A 27 3.79 7.12 0.11
N THR A 28 3.91 8.29 -0.52
CA THR A 28 4.58 9.46 0.08
C THR A 28 3.86 10.01 1.31
N THR A 29 2.55 10.20 1.22
CA THR A 29 1.75 10.86 2.26
C THR A 29 1.01 9.89 3.18
N ALA A 30 1.10 8.58 2.91
CA ALA A 30 0.45 7.52 3.69
C ALA A 30 -1.09 7.64 3.82
N LEU A 31 -1.73 8.36 2.90
CA LEU A 31 -3.16 8.63 2.94
C LEU A 31 -3.95 7.47 2.36
N ILE A 32 -4.96 7.01 3.10
CA ILE A 32 -6.00 6.11 2.60
C ILE A 32 -6.95 6.95 1.75
N LEU A 33 -7.02 6.63 0.45
CA LEU A 33 -7.91 7.30 -0.49
C LEU A 33 -9.27 6.57 -0.54
N PRO A 34 -10.39 7.30 -0.72
CA PRO A 34 -11.73 6.71 -0.79
C PRO A 34 -11.97 6.08 -2.18
N VAL A 35 -11.27 5.00 -2.47
CA VAL A 35 -11.27 4.37 -3.80
C VAL A 35 -12.60 3.73 -4.15
N ALA A 36 -13.40 3.30 -3.17
CA ALA A 36 -14.74 2.77 -3.43
C ALA A 36 -15.66 3.83 -4.07
N ASP A 37 -15.66 5.05 -3.51
CA ASP A 37 -16.43 6.17 -4.04
C ASP A 37 -15.89 6.64 -5.40
N LEU A 38 -14.58 6.64 -5.57
CA LEU A 38 -13.94 6.93 -6.87
C LEU A 38 -14.35 5.90 -7.93
N CYS A 39 -14.35 4.60 -7.58
CA CYS A 39 -14.77 3.53 -8.47
C CYS A 39 -16.25 3.64 -8.83
N ALA A 40 -17.11 4.04 -7.88
CA ALA A 40 -18.52 4.31 -8.16
C ALA A 40 -18.71 5.44 -9.15
N ALA A 41 -18.07 6.60 -8.92
CA ALA A 41 -18.17 7.75 -9.81
C ALA A 41 -17.57 7.49 -11.21
N ALA A 42 -16.50 6.70 -11.30
CA ALA A 42 -15.91 6.28 -12.57
C ALA A 42 -16.85 5.38 -13.38
N ARG A 43 -17.48 4.41 -12.71
CA ARG A 43 -18.43 3.47 -13.32
C ARG A 43 -19.66 4.16 -13.89
N GLU A 44 -20.20 5.17 -13.22
CA GLU A 44 -21.30 6.01 -13.74
C GLU A 44 -20.97 6.67 -15.08
N ARG A 45 -19.68 6.87 -15.37
CA ARG A 45 -19.19 7.49 -16.61
C ARG A 45 -18.60 6.48 -17.60
N GLY A 46 -18.72 5.19 -17.32
CA GLY A 46 -18.14 4.13 -18.15
C GLY A 46 -16.61 4.16 -18.22
N ILE A 47 -15.95 4.70 -17.20
CA ILE A 47 -14.48 4.81 -17.14
C ILE A 47 -13.93 3.64 -16.33
N LEU A 48 -12.90 2.99 -16.86
CA LEU A 48 -12.23 1.88 -16.17
C LEU A 48 -11.46 2.38 -14.96
N THR A 49 -11.27 1.52 -13.96
CA THR A 49 -10.49 1.81 -12.76
C THR A 49 -9.39 0.79 -12.53
N LEU A 50 -8.17 1.28 -12.30
CA LEU A 50 -7.04 0.47 -11.84
C LEU A 50 -6.56 1.03 -10.50
N ILE A 51 -6.77 0.26 -9.44
CA ILE A 51 -6.38 0.66 -8.09
C ILE A 51 -5.08 -0.02 -7.68
N ASP A 52 -4.07 0.81 -7.38
CA ASP A 52 -2.83 0.37 -6.76
C ASP A 52 -3.01 0.22 -5.25
N GLY A 53 -3.29 -1.01 -4.83
CA GLY A 53 -3.41 -1.42 -3.45
C GLY A 53 -2.11 -1.92 -2.84
N ALA A 54 -0.92 -1.57 -3.34
CA ALA A 54 0.33 -2.16 -2.85
C ALA A 54 0.48 -2.08 -1.32
N HIS A 55 -0.02 -1.02 -0.68
CA HIS A 55 0.03 -0.83 0.77
C HIS A 55 -1.22 -1.31 1.52
N ALA A 56 -2.27 -1.82 0.87
CA ALA A 56 -3.53 -2.15 1.54
C ALA A 56 -3.57 -3.55 2.21
N PRO A 57 -3.16 -4.66 1.56
CA PRO A 57 -3.28 -6.00 2.12
C PRO A 57 -2.59 -6.14 3.48
N GLY A 58 -3.35 -6.47 4.52
CA GLY A 58 -2.85 -6.59 5.90
C GLY A 58 -2.73 -5.28 6.68
N GLN A 59 -2.68 -4.13 6.00
CA GLN A 59 -2.64 -2.81 6.65
C GLN A 59 -4.03 -2.26 6.98
N ILE A 60 -5.03 -2.55 6.15
CA ILE A 60 -6.43 -2.16 6.34
C ILE A 60 -7.33 -3.37 6.14
N GLU A 61 -8.59 -3.26 6.55
CA GLU A 61 -9.62 -4.20 6.10
C GLU A 61 -9.87 -3.99 4.60
N LEU A 62 -9.72 -5.07 3.83
CA LEU A 62 -9.73 -5.01 2.37
C LEU A 62 -10.85 -5.91 1.83
N SER A 63 -11.88 -5.28 1.26
CA SER A 63 -12.90 -5.96 0.47
C SER A 63 -12.83 -5.46 -0.97
N LEU A 64 -12.33 -6.32 -1.87
CA LEU A 64 -12.24 -6.01 -3.29
C LEU A 64 -13.62 -5.86 -3.94
N GLU A 65 -14.60 -6.62 -3.44
CA GLU A 65 -16.00 -6.54 -3.86
C GLU A 65 -16.61 -5.19 -3.48
N ALA A 66 -16.43 -4.74 -2.23
CA ALA A 66 -16.97 -3.45 -1.78
C ALA A 66 -16.31 -2.25 -2.49
N ILE A 67 -15.03 -2.37 -2.87
CA ILE A 67 -14.34 -1.33 -3.64
C ILE A 67 -14.89 -1.27 -5.08
N GLY A 68 -15.18 -2.41 -5.69
CA GLY A 68 -15.79 -2.48 -7.02
C GLY A 68 -14.92 -1.89 -8.14
N ALA A 69 -13.60 -2.04 -8.04
CA ALA A 69 -12.66 -1.65 -9.10
C ALA A 69 -12.67 -2.65 -10.27
N ASP A 70 -12.44 -2.16 -11.50
CA ASP A 70 -12.25 -3.03 -12.66
C ASP A 70 -10.97 -3.87 -12.51
N PHE A 71 -9.91 -3.25 -12.02
CA PHE A 71 -8.64 -3.89 -11.72
C PHE A 71 -8.09 -3.41 -10.37
N TYR A 72 -7.52 -4.32 -9.59
CA TYR A 72 -6.89 -4.03 -8.31
C TYR A 72 -5.61 -4.84 -8.17
N VAL A 73 -4.51 -4.18 -7.82
CA VAL A 73 -3.23 -4.86 -7.54
C VAL A 73 -2.84 -4.70 -6.08
N GLY A 74 -2.15 -5.69 -5.50
CA GLY A 74 -1.70 -5.62 -4.11
C GLY A 74 -0.41 -6.38 -3.86
N ASN A 75 0.39 -5.90 -2.90
CA ASN A 75 1.61 -6.57 -2.48
C ASN A 75 1.37 -7.34 -1.19
N CYS A 76 1.58 -8.66 -1.22
CA CYS A 76 1.47 -9.49 -0.04
C CYS A 76 2.73 -9.35 0.86
N HIS A 77 3.85 -8.95 0.28
CA HIS A 77 5.13 -8.87 0.99
C HIS A 77 5.39 -7.58 1.78
N LYS A 78 4.40 -6.69 1.85
CA LYS A 78 4.46 -5.50 2.68
C LYS A 78 3.81 -5.78 4.03
N TRP A 79 2.52 -5.51 4.15
CA TRP A 79 1.81 -5.53 5.43
C TRP A 79 1.11 -6.85 5.74
N LEU A 80 0.93 -7.70 4.73
CA LEU A 80 0.40 -9.05 4.89
C LEU A 80 1.49 -10.05 5.34
N CYS A 81 2.75 -9.62 5.47
CA CYS A 81 3.87 -10.40 6.00
C CYS A 81 4.25 -11.65 5.18
N ALA A 82 3.87 -11.73 3.90
CA ALA A 82 4.37 -12.76 3.00
C ALA A 82 5.81 -12.44 2.53
N PRO A 83 6.57 -13.40 1.96
CA PRO A 83 7.91 -13.16 1.42
C PRO A 83 7.90 -12.26 0.17
N LYS A 84 8.99 -11.51 -0.03
CA LYS A 84 9.20 -10.68 -1.23
C LYS A 84 8.98 -11.48 -2.52
N GLY A 85 8.43 -10.82 -3.54
CA GLY A 85 8.02 -11.47 -4.79
C GLY A 85 6.57 -11.98 -4.80
N SER A 86 5.84 -11.82 -3.69
CA SER A 86 4.41 -12.11 -3.59
C SER A 86 3.53 -10.86 -3.76
N GLY A 87 2.49 -10.99 -4.56
CA GLY A 87 1.49 -9.98 -4.87
C GLY A 87 0.38 -10.59 -5.72
N PHE A 88 -0.68 -9.84 -5.98
CA PHE A 88 -1.82 -10.32 -6.76
C PHE A 88 -2.36 -9.24 -7.70
N LEU A 89 -3.04 -9.72 -8.75
CA LEU A 89 -3.95 -8.95 -9.58
C LEU A 89 -5.35 -9.52 -9.38
N HIS A 90 -6.29 -8.65 -9.06
CA HIS A 90 -7.71 -8.92 -9.13
C HIS A 90 -8.27 -8.16 -10.33
N ALA A 91 -9.03 -8.85 -11.17
CA ALA A 91 -9.80 -8.27 -12.25
C ALA A 91 -11.27 -8.62 -12.05
N ALA A 92 -12.15 -7.62 -12.20
CA ALA A 92 -13.59 -7.84 -12.19
C ALA A 92 -13.96 -8.91 -13.22
N PRO A 93 -14.92 -9.81 -12.95
CA PRO A 93 -15.25 -10.91 -13.85
C PRO A 93 -15.49 -10.49 -15.31
N SER A 94 -16.17 -9.36 -15.53
CA SER A 94 -16.43 -8.78 -16.86
C SER A 94 -15.21 -8.21 -17.57
N ARG A 95 -14.05 -8.19 -16.92
CA ARG A 95 -12.77 -7.65 -17.44
C ARG A 95 -11.69 -8.70 -17.58
N GLN A 96 -11.93 -9.93 -17.16
CA GLN A 96 -10.93 -10.99 -17.23
C GLN A 96 -10.56 -11.35 -18.68
N ASP A 97 -11.51 -11.26 -19.61
CA ASP A 97 -11.31 -11.62 -21.01
C ASP A 97 -10.49 -10.63 -21.82
N CYS A 98 -10.26 -9.40 -21.31
CA CYS A 98 -9.40 -8.43 -21.98
C CYS A 98 -7.94 -8.45 -21.46
N LEU A 99 -7.57 -9.45 -20.64
CA LEU A 99 -6.25 -9.56 -20.04
C LEU A 99 -5.50 -10.80 -20.56
N ASP A 100 -4.28 -10.53 -21.03
CA ASP A 100 -3.28 -11.51 -21.46
C ASP A 100 -1.94 -11.24 -20.75
N ALA A 101 -1.16 -12.28 -20.49
CA ALA A 101 0.20 -12.11 -19.99
C ALA A 101 1.11 -11.54 -21.09
N SER A 102 1.98 -10.60 -20.72
CA SER A 102 3.02 -10.11 -21.64
C SER A 102 4.10 -11.15 -21.92
N VAL A 103 4.22 -12.17 -21.06
CA VAL A 103 5.13 -13.31 -21.24
C VAL A 103 4.30 -14.59 -21.32
N ILE A 104 4.33 -15.23 -22.48
CA ILE A 104 3.61 -16.47 -22.75
C ILE A 104 4.55 -17.66 -22.49
N SER A 105 4.05 -18.67 -21.80
CA SER A 105 4.74 -19.94 -21.58
C SER A 105 3.81 -21.12 -21.87
N TRP A 106 4.28 -22.35 -21.62
CA TRP A 106 3.57 -23.59 -21.94
C TRP A 106 2.19 -23.73 -21.28
N GLY A 107 1.90 -22.90 -20.28
CA GLY A 107 0.63 -22.87 -19.53
C GLY A 107 -0.46 -21.96 -20.10
N TYR A 108 -0.17 -21.21 -21.17
CA TYR A 108 -1.07 -20.18 -21.68
C TYR A 108 -2.26 -20.76 -22.46
N ALA A 109 -3.48 -20.40 -22.02
CA ALA A 109 -4.74 -20.60 -22.73
C ALA A 109 -5.00 -22.04 -23.26
N GLY A 110 -4.53 -23.09 -22.58
CA GLY A 110 -4.67 -24.46 -23.07
C GLY A 110 -4.57 -25.54 -22.00
N HIS A 111 -5.47 -26.52 -22.11
CA HIS A 111 -5.51 -27.73 -21.31
C HIS A 111 -4.15 -28.43 -21.34
N ALA A 112 -3.50 -28.54 -20.19
CA ALA A 112 -2.37 -29.46 -20.01
C ALA A 112 -2.93 -30.89 -20.09
N GLY A 113 -3.17 -31.37 -21.31
CA GLY A 113 -3.70 -32.71 -21.56
C GLY A 113 -2.86 -33.76 -20.84
N GLY A 114 -3.44 -34.34 -19.78
CA GLY A 114 -2.99 -35.59 -19.19
C GLY A 114 -2.02 -35.52 -18.00
N HIS A 115 -1.58 -34.34 -17.53
CA HIS A 115 -0.71 -34.24 -16.35
C HIS A 115 -1.36 -33.46 -15.21
N THR A 116 -1.89 -34.21 -14.23
CA THR A 116 -2.60 -33.70 -13.04
C THR A 116 -1.79 -32.75 -12.16
N GLY A 117 -0.46 -32.76 -12.28
CA GLY A 117 0.43 -31.84 -11.56
C GLY A 117 0.45 -30.43 -12.13
N PHE A 118 0.15 -30.24 -13.43
CA PHE A 118 0.29 -28.92 -14.07
C PHE A 118 -0.86 -27.97 -13.77
N GLU A 119 -2.08 -28.47 -13.56
CA GLU A 119 -3.24 -27.65 -13.20
C GLU A 119 -3.01 -26.84 -11.91
N ALA A 120 -2.19 -27.35 -10.98
CA ALA A 120 -1.81 -26.64 -9.76
C ALA A 120 -0.99 -25.35 -10.03
N TYR A 121 -0.32 -25.26 -11.18
CA TYR A 121 0.51 -24.12 -11.58
C TYR A 121 -0.23 -23.12 -12.49
N LEU A 122 -1.26 -23.59 -13.19
CA LEU A 122 -1.95 -22.81 -14.22
C LEU A 122 -3.24 -22.16 -13.73
N GLY A 123 -3.79 -22.63 -12.61
CA GLY A 123 -5.08 -22.21 -12.11
C GLY A 123 -6.25 -22.91 -12.80
N ARG A 124 -7.46 -22.53 -12.42
CA ARG A 124 -8.71 -23.25 -12.73
C ARG A 124 -9.57 -22.55 -13.78
N THR A 125 -9.29 -21.28 -14.04
CA THR A 125 -10.04 -20.46 -15.00
C THR A 125 -9.18 -20.12 -16.22
N PRO A 126 -9.79 -19.84 -17.39
CA PRO A 126 -9.04 -19.35 -18.55
C PRO A 126 -8.23 -18.09 -18.24
N PHE A 127 -8.76 -17.21 -17.38
CA PHE A 127 -8.06 -16.02 -16.89
C PHE A 127 -6.77 -16.35 -16.15
N GLU A 128 -6.84 -17.27 -15.19
CA GLU A 128 -5.66 -17.71 -14.44
C GLU A 128 -4.64 -18.39 -15.36
N GLN A 129 -5.10 -19.25 -16.26
CA GLN A 129 -4.22 -19.97 -17.21
C GLN A 129 -3.48 -19.00 -18.13
N ARG A 130 -4.12 -17.88 -18.51
CA ARG A 130 -3.45 -16.83 -19.30
C ARG A 130 -2.39 -16.06 -18.52
N LEU A 131 -2.44 -16.01 -17.18
CA LEU A 131 -1.66 -15.07 -16.37
C LEU A 131 -0.70 -15.68 -15.35
N GLN A 132 -1.01 -16.85 -14.79
CA GLN A 132 -0.28 -17.39 -13.64
C GLN A 132 1.11 -17.93 -14.04
N TRP A 133 1.19 -18.66 -15.15
CA TRP A 133 2.43 -19.30 -15.56
C TRP A 133 3.15 -18.57 -16.70
N GLN A 134 4.08 -17.70 -16.31
CA GLN A 134 4.88 -16.86 -17.22
C GLN A 134 6.30 -17.40 -17.40
N GLY A 135 6.51 -18.69 -17.15
CA GLY A 135 7.81 -19.36 -17.19
C GLY A 135 8.30 -19.83 -15.82
N THR A 136 9.33 -20.67 -15.84
CA THR A 136 9.89 -21.29 -14.63
C THR A 136 10.42 -20.24 -13.67
N ARG A 137 9.89 -20.23 -12.44
CA ARG A 137 10.29 -19.32 -11.36
C ARG A 137 10.10 -19.98 -10.01
N ASP A 138 10.72 -19.40 -8.98
CA ASP A 138 10.41 -19.73 -7.60
C ASP A 138 8.98 -19.23 -7.23
N LEU A 139 8.15 -20.18 -6.80
CA LEU A 139 6.75 -19.94 -6.39
C LEU A 139 6.58 -19.89 -4.87
N SER A 140 7.65 -20.13 -4.10
CA SER A 140 7.58 -20.27 -2.64
C SER A 140 6.94 -19.05 -1.98
N ALA A 141 7.24 -17.86 -2.49
CA ALA A 141 6.63 -16.62 -2.01
C ALA A 141 5.10 -16.60 -2.17
N TRP A 142 4.57 -17.07 -3.30
CA TRP A 142 3.12 -17.15 -3.54
C TRP A 142 2.46 -18.25 -2.71
N LEU A 143 3.10 -19.42 -2.63
CA LEU A 143 2.57 -20.57 -1.89
C LEU A 143 2.48 -20.31 -0.38
N SER A 144 3.27 -19.36 0.15
CA SER A 144 3.22 -18.96 1.55
C SER A 144 2.12 -17.93 1.89
N VAL A 145 1.47 -17.31 0.90
CA VAL A 145 0.45 -16.26 1.14
C VAL A 145 -0.72 -16.76 2.00
N PRO A 146 -1.28 -17.98 1.79
CA PRO A 146 -2.33 -18.50 2.66
C PRO A 146 -1.90 -18.61 4.13
N GLU A 147 -0.65 -19.02 4.39
CA GLU A 147 -0.12 -19.11 5.75
C GLU A 147 0.10 -17.73 6.37
N ALA A 148 0.53 -16.75 5.58
CA ALA A 148 0.63 -15.36 6.04
C ALA A 148 -0.74 -14.78 6.44
N ILE A 149 -1.78 -15.06 5.66
CA ILE A 149 -3.17 -14.72 6.01
C ILE A 149 -3.58 -15.41 7.30
N ALA A 150 -3.35 -16.73 7.42
CA ALA A 150 -3.67 -17.50 8.62
C ALA A 150 -2.93 -16.97 9.85
N PHE A 151 -1.65 -16.58 9.72
CA PHE A 151 -0.87 -15.94 10.77
C PHE A 151 -1.55 -14.66 11.26
N LEU A 152 -1.92 -13.74 10.36
CA LEU A 152 -2.63 -12.51 10.74
C LEU A 152 -3.94 -12.83 11.51
N HIS A 153 -4.71 -13.82 11.08
CA HIS A 153 -5.92 -14.24 11.79
C HIS A 153 -5.62 -14.80 13.19
N ARG A 154 -4.68 -15.75 13.32
CA ARG A 154 -4.29 -16.37 14.60
C ARG A 154 -3.79 -15.33 15.61
N HIS A 155 -3.11 -14.29 15.12
CA HIS A 155 -2.55 -13.22 15.94
C HIS A 155 -3.48 -12.00 16.07
N ARG A 156 -4.77 -12.13 15.72
CA ARG A 156 -5.80 -11.10 15.87
C ARG A 156 -5.33 -9.75 15.34
N TRP A 157 -4.89 -9.73 14.08
CA TRP A 157 -4.18 -8.59 13.51
C TRP A 157 -4.94 -7.26 13.58
N ALA A 158 -6.27 -7.26 13.68
CA ALA A 158 -7.03 -6.05 13.94
C ALA A 158 -6.56 -5.30 15.20
N GLU A 159 -6.31 -6.01 16.30
CA GLU A 159 -5.78 -5.45 17.54
C GLU A 159 -4.34 -4.94 17.36
N VAL A 160 -3.53 -5.69 16.60
CA VAL A 160 -2.16 -5.28 16.25
C VAL A 160 -2.18 -3.97 15.46
N ARG A 161 -3.06 -3.85 14.45
CA ARG A 161 -3.22 -2.62 13.66
C ARG A 161 -3.60 -1.43 14.52
N THR A 162 -4.55 -1.59 15.44
CA THR A 162 -4.96 -0.54 16.37
C THR A 162 -3.78 -0.07 17.23
N ARG A 163 -2.99 -1.00 17.79
CA ARG A 163 -1.80 -0.64 18.57
C ARG A 163 -0.74 0.09 17.73
N CYS A 164 -0.46 -0.40 16.53
CA CYS A 164 0.51 0.23 15.63
C CYS A 164 0.07 1.64 15.21
N HIS A 165 -1.22 1.83 14.93
CA HIS A 165 -1.80 3.15 14.66
C HIS A 165 -1.62 4.10 15.85
N GLN A 166 -1.95 3.67 17.07
CA GLN A 166 -1.76 4.47 18.29
C GLN A 166 -0.30 4.88 18.52
N LEU A 167 0.64 3.99 18.26
CA LEU A 167 2.08 4.27 18.33
C LEU A 167 2.49 5.36 17.33
N ALA A 168 2.06 5.24 16.08
CA ALA A 168 2.30 6.22 15.03
C ALA A 168 1.64 7.58 15.36
N ALA A 169 0.42 7.57 15.88
CA ALA A 169 -0.33 8.77 16.26
C ALA A 169 0.40 9.57 17.36
N ARG A 170 0.98 8.88 18.35
CA ARG A 170 1.78 9.53 19.40
C ARG A 170 3.02 10.21 18.85
N ALA A 171 3.75 9.56 17.94
CA ALA A 171 4.92 10.16 17.30
C ALA A 171 4.54 11.41 16.48
N LEU A 172 3.47 11.30 15.69
CA LEU A 172 2.92 12.41 14.92
C LEU A 172 2.58 13.57 15.85
N ALA A 173 1.83 13.34 16.92
CA ALA A 173 1.41 14.39 17.86
C ALA A 173 2.61 15.14 18.46
N VAL A 174 3.60 14.40 18.99
CA VAL A 174 4.78 15.00 19.64
C VAL A 174 5.60 15.85 18.67
N ILE A 175 5.86 15.33 17.46
CA ILE A 175 6.69 16.03 16.47
C ILE A 175 5.93 17.21 15.84
N SER A 176 4.63 17.04 15.57
CA SER A 176 3.78 18.13 15.09
C SER A 176 3.70 19.28 16.09
N GLU A 177 3.55 18.99 17.38
CA GLU A 177 3.57 20.00 18.45
C GLU A 177 4.93 20.70 18.52
N ARG A 178 6.03 19.94 18.49
CA ARG A 178 7.40 20.48 18.59
C ARG A 178 7.71 21.51 17.49
N TYR A 179 7.33 21.22 16.25
CA TYR A 179 7.64 22.09 15.11
C TYR A 179 6.48 23.03 14.72
N GLY A 180 5.35 22.99 15.43
CA GLY A 180 4.17 23.76 15.09
C GLY A 180 3.59 23.42 13.70
N LEU A 181 3.82 22.19 13.21
CA LEU A 181 3.37 21.72 11.90
C LEU A 181 2.20 20.74 12.07
N PRO A 182 0.97 21.12 11.68
CA PRO A 182 -0.19 20.25 11.89
C PRO A 182 -0.12 19.00 11.01
N ALA A 183 -0.75 17.92 11.48
CA ALA A 183 -0.96 16.73 10.68
C ALA A 183 -1.67 17.06 9.37
N ILE A 184 -1.24 16.43 8.27
CA ILE A 184 -1.79 16.70 6.92
C ILE A 184 -3.14 16.02 6.67
N ALA A 185 -3.58 15.15 7.58
CA ALA A 185 -4.83 14.43 7.47
C ALA A 185 -5.40 14.11 8.87
N ARG A 186 -6.69 13.77 8.88
CA ARG A 186 -7.37 13.27 10.07
C ARG A 186 -6.83 11.89 10.45
N ASP A 187 -6.99 11.54 11.72
CA ASP A 187 -6.55 10.27 12.28
C ASP A 187 -7.12 9.05 11.54
N ASP A 188 -8.38 9.14 11.09
CA ASP A 188 -9.09 8.09 10.34
C ASP A 188 -8.69 7.96 8.85
N HIS A 189 -7.75 8.79 8.37
CA HIS A 189 -7.32 8.81 6.96
C HIS A 189 -5.97 8.12 6.71
N TRP A 190 -5.40 7.46 7.71
CA TRP A 190 -4.18 6.68 7.59
C TRP A 190 -4.24 5.50 8.59
N ALA A 191 -3.39 4.50 8.40
CA ALA A 191 -3.44 3.25 9.18
C ALA A 191 -2.22 3.10 10.09
N GLN A 192 -1.27 2.25 9.73
CA GLN A 192 -0.07 2.00 10.52
C GLN A 192 1.15 2.78 9.98
N MET A 193 0.94 3.58 8.95
CA MET A 193 1.93 4.41 8.29
C MET A 193 1.43 5.85 8.28
N VAL A 194 2.28 6.80 8.67
CA VAL A 194 1.93 8.21 8.82
C VAL A 194 3.04 9.11 8.29
N ALA A 195 2.67 10.21 7.64
CA ALA A 195 3.60 11.25 7.22
C ALA A 195 3.69 12.32 8.31
N ILE A 196 4.82 12.37 9.02
CA ILE A 196 5.06 13.33 10.10
C ILE A 196 5.75 14.56 9.50
N PRO A 197 5.11 15.75 9.51
CA PRO A 197 5.69 16.94 8.90
C PRO A 197 6.89 17.45 9.69
N VAL A 198 7.96 17.83 8.97
CA VAL A 198 9.19 18.38 9.57
C VAL A 198 9.68 19.59 8.74
N PRO A 199 10.18 20.67 9.37
CA PRO A 199 10.60 21.89 8.67
C PRO A 199 12.01 21.78 8.04
N VAL A 200 12.44 20.59 7.67
CA VAL A 200 13.81 20.34 7.19
C VAL A 200 14.02 20.80 5.75
N THR A 201 15.15 21.48 5.51
CA THR A 201 15.56 21.96 4.19
C THR A 201 16.41 20.94 3.43
N GLU A 202 17.18 20.10 4.15
CA GLU A 202 18.04 19.05 3.60
C GLU A 202 17.54 17.62 3.98
N PRO A 203 16.49 17.07 3.32
CA PRO A 203 15.87 15.80 3.71
C PRO A 203 16.84 14.60 3.71
N GLU A 204 17.76 14.57 2.73
CA GLU A 204 18.76 13.50 2.63
C GLU A 204 19.77 13.53 3.77
N ARG A 205 20.10 14.73 4.26
CA ARG A 205 21.02 14.90 5.38
C ARG A 205 20.38 14.44 6.69
N LEU A 206 19.09 14.73 6.89
CA LEU A 206 18.32 14.20 8.01
C LEU A 206 18.25 12.66 7.96
N ARG A 207 17.93 12.10 6.79
CA ARG A 207 17.88 10.64 6.59
C ARG A 207 19.23 9.98 6.92
N ALA A 208 20.32 10.54 6.43
CA ALA A 208 21.66 10.06 6.70
C ALA A 208 22.02 10.17 8.20
N ALA A 209 21.69 11.28 8.86
CA ALA A 209 21.93 11.46 10.29
C ALA A 209 21.16 10.44 11.14
N LEU A 210 19.88 10.23 10.86
CA LEU A 210 19.06 9.21 11.52
C LEU A 210 19.69 7.82 11.41
N PHE A 211 20.21 7.44 10.23
CA PHE A 211 20.85 6.14 10.04
C PHE A 211 22.23 6.02 10.68
N HIS A 212 23.12 7.00 10.45
CA HIS A 212 24.51 6.92 10.87
C HIS A 212 24.72 7.22 12.36
N GLN A 213 23.92 8.13 12.93
CA GLN A 213 24.07 8.57 14.32
C GLN A 213 23.13 7.80 15.27
N HIS A 214 21.92 7.45 14.81
CA HIS A 214 20.90 6.82 15.65
C HIS A 214 20.55 5.38 15.24
N ARG A 215 21.09 4.87 14.12
CA ARG A 215 20.77 3.54 13.57
C ARG A 215 19.29 3.37 13.23
N ILE A 216 18.64 4.46 12.82
CA ILE A 216 17.23 4.49 12.43
C ILE A 216 17.11 4.60 10.92
N GLU A 217 16.47 3.61 10.30
CA GLU A 217 16.11 3.65 8.89
C GLU A 217 14.65 4.09 8.75
N VAL A 218 14.44 5.31 8.24
CA VAL A 218 13.11 5.86 8.00
C VAL A 218 13.12 6.71 6.72
N PRO A 219 12.11 6.60 5.85
CA PRO A 219 12.00 7.47 4.68
C PRO A 219 11.80 8.93 5.10
N VAL A 220 12.58 9.82 4.51
CA VAL A 220 12.33 11.27 4.53
C VAL A 220 11.90 11.65 3.12
N THR A 221 10.66 12.09 2.96
CA THR A 221 10.02 12.26 1.65
C THR A 221 9.42 13.65 1.51
N SER A 222 9.27 14.13 0.28
CA SER A 222 8.69 15.45 0.01
C SER A 222 7.44 15.35 -0.85
N HIS A 223 6.43 16.17 -0.54
CA HIS A 223 5.23 16.32 -1.34
C HIS A 223 4.69 17.74 -1.23
N ALA A 224 4.31 18.35 -2.36
CA ALA A 224 3.73 19.70 -2.42
C ALA A 224 4.54 20.77 -1.66
N GLY A 225 5.87 20.69 -1.69
CA GLY A 225 6.76 21.65 -1.02
C GLY A 225 6.97 21.41 0.48
N GLN A 226 6.37 20.36 1.05
CA GLN A 226 6.54 19.99 2.45
C GLN A 226 7.33 18.68 2.58
N VAL A 227 8.14 18.58 3.64
CA VAL A 227 8.95 17.38 3.94
C VAL A 227 8.33 16.60 5.10
N PHE A 228 8.42 15.28 5.00
CA PHE A 228 7.85 14.34 5.95
C PHE A 228 8.87 13.28 6.36
N VAL A 229 8.92 12.97 7.64
CA VAL A 229 9.43 11.68 8.13
C VAL A 229 8.27 10.69 8.06
N ARG A 230 8.35 9.70 7.17
CA ARG A 230 7.26 8.73 6.97
C ARG A 230 7.44 7.52 7.88
N LEU A 231 6.88 7.60 9.08
CA LEU A 231 6.90 6.51 10.05
C LEU A 231 5.98 5.38 9.59
N SER A 232 6.49 4.15 9.62
CA SER A 232 5.73 2.90 9.42
C SER A 232 5.91 2.04 10.66
N VAL A 233 4.82 1.74 11.35
CA VAL A 233 4.81 0.92 12.57
C VAL A 233 4.22 -0.43 12.24
N GLN A 234 4.87 -1.51 12.66
CA GLN A 234 4.40 -2.87 12.42
C GLN A 234 4.32 -3.67 13.72
N GLY A 235 3.74 -4.87 13.68
CA GLY A 235 3.51 -5.71 14.86
C GLY A 235 4.75 -6.00 15.73
N TYR A 236 5.95 -5.91 15.18
CA TYR A 236 7.20 -6.07 15.93
C TYR A 236 7.74 -4.78 16.56
N ASN A 237 7.21 -3.61 16.19
CA ASN A 237 7.64 -2.33 16.77
C ASN A 237 7.02 -2.11 18.14
N THR A 238 7.80 -1.48 19.01
CA THR A 238 7.48 -1.22 20.41
C THR A 238 7.34 0.29 20.68
N GLU A 239 6.89 0.63 21.89
CA GLU A 239 6.92 2.02 22.37
C GLU A 239 8.34 2.59 22.37
N GLU A 240 9.31 1.77 22.78
CA GLU A 240 10.72 2.16 22.83
C GLU A 240 11.25 2.53 21.44
N ASP A 241 10.92 1.77 20.39
CA ASP A 241 11.34 2.08 19.02
C ASP A 241 10.83 3.45 18.57
N VAL A 242 9.56 3.74 18.86
CA VAL A 242 8.95 5.02 18.51
C VAL A 242 9.53 6.16 19.34
N SER A 243 9.73 5.95 20.64
CA SER A 243 10.39 6.92 21.52
C SER A 243 11.83 7.22 21.08
N ARG A 244 12.58 6.21 20.60
CA ARG A 244 13.92 6.39 20.03
C ARG A 244 13.91 7.26 18.78
N LEU A 245 12.95 7.07 17.86
CA LEU A 245 12.79 7.94 16.70
C LEU A 245 12.46 9.38 17.11
N VAL A 246 11.49 9.57 18.01
CA VAL A 246 11.12 10.91 18.50
C VAL A 246 12.31 11.59 19.15
N GLY A 247 13.04 10.89 20.02
CA GLY A 247 14.25 11.41 20.66
C GLY A 247 15.35 11.78 19.66
N ALA A 248 15.57 10.95 18.64
CA ALA A 248 16.54 11.22 17.58
C ALA A 248 16.16 12.48 16.79
N LEU A 249 14.91 12.62 16.36
CA LEU A 249 14.42 13.82 15.68
C LEU A 249 14.63 15.07 16.56
N CYS A 250 14.27 15.01 17.85
CA CYS A 250 14.48 16.11 18.79
C CYS A 250 15.96 16.49 18.96
N SER A 251 16.88 15.52 18.93
CA SER A 251 18.32 15.79 19.04
C SER A 251 18.93 16.37 17.76
N LEU A 252 18.26 16.16 16.61
CA LEU A 252 18.66 16.67 15.30
C LEU A 252 17.97 17.99 14.94
N ASP A 253 17.35 18.68 15.91
CA ASP A 253 16.77 20.02 15.76
C ASP A 253 17.66 21.00 14.97
N PRO A 254 18.99 21.07 15.19
CA PRO A 254 19.85 21.98 14.42
C PRO A 254 19.89 21.69 12.91
N LEU A 255 19.56 20.46 12.48
CA LEU A 255 19.44 20.09 11.07
C LEU A 255 18.01 20.26 10.55
N ILE A 256 17.01 20.19 11.44
CA ILE A 256 15.59 20.21 11.08
C ILE A 256 15.06 21.64 11.04
N SER A 257 15.60 22.55 11.85
CA SER A 257 15.12 23.93 12.00
C SER A 257 16.11 24.98 11.49
N SER A 258 17.07 24.58 10.65
CA SER A 258 18.04 25.46 9.97
C SER A 258 17.56 25.96 8.61
#